data_AF-A0A7S2P2U6-F1
#
_entry.id   AF-A0A7S2P2U6-F1
#
_cell.length_a   1.000
_cell.length_b   1.000
_cell.length_c   1.000
_cell.angle_alpha   90.00
_cell.angle_beta   90.00
_cell.angle_gamma   90.00
#
_symmetry.space_group_name_H-M   'P 1'
#
loop_
_entity.id
_entity.type
_entity.pdbx_description
1 polymer ?
#
loop_
_entity_poly.entity_id
_entity_poly.type
_entity_poly.pdbx_seq_one_letter_code
_entity_poly.pdbx_strand_id
1 'polypeptide(L)'
;MCIVTGAMVGGIALFFSLETVDFLQMTYLTLFGFVLAILDTPFLKSVKIVTESRMYVGKYVQFVTRVTGKGVTLVFLGSALFMTMWDNVEGAFMEFLAVVLCLFPTVVGLCAIAIGLLKSSKLDKARRMLETTIDQRYNHFAQTYHGPQGGLTMAEFNAMTMENGGYKFEPLDLKLVFNALVSNPSWRGGPMGNDDWVIPRQDLWEWVKGGIVLL
;
A
#
# COMPACT_ATOMS: atom_id res chain seq x y z
N MET A 1 7.27 -3.59 -13.69
CA MET A 1 7.75 -4.15 -14.98
C MET A 1 9.26 -4.31 -15.02
N CYS A 2 10.07 -3.28 -14.73
CA CYS A 2 11.55 -3.38 -14.75
C CYS A 2 12.10 -4.56 -13.93
N ILE A 3 11.57 -4.81 -12.72
CA ILE A 3 12.02 -5.92 -11.88
C ILE A 3 11.70 -7.28 -12.50
N VAL A 4 10.52 -7.44 -13.10
CA VAL A 4 10.12 -8.69 -13.76
C VAL A 4 11.01 -8.94 -14.97
N THR A 5 11.25 -7.92 -15.79
CA THR A 5 12.15 -8.03 -16.95
C THR A 5 13.57 -8.36 -16.53
N GLY A 6 14.11 -7.67 -15.51
CA GLY A 6 15.45 -7.95 -14.98
C GLY A 6 15.57 -9.37 -14.40
N ALA A 7 14.57 -9.81 -13.64
CA ALA A 7 14.54 -11.16 -13.08
C ALA A 7 14.42 -12.25 -14.16
N MET A 8 13.65 -12.03 -15.23
CA MET A 8 13.59 -12.95 -16.36
C MET A 8 14.91 -13.01 -17.13
N VAL A 9 15.53 -11.86 -17.43
CA VAL A 9 16.81 -11.81 -18.15
C VAL A 9 17.91 -12.51 -17.35
N GLY A 10 18.04 -12.19 -16.06
CA GLY A 10 19.05 -12.84 -15.21
C GLY A 10 18.72 -14.31 -14.94
N GLY A 11 17.45 -14.69 -14.81
CA GLY A 11 17.04 -16.09 -14.65
C GLY A 11 17.39 -16.95 -15.86
N ILE A 12 17.26 -16.42 -17.08
CA ILE A 12 17.69 -17.12 -18.30
C ILE A 12 19.21 -17.27 -18.32
N ALA A 13 19.97 -16.23 -17.97
CA ALA A 13 21.43 -16.30 -17.91
C ALA A 13 21.92 -17.36 -16.91
N LEU A 14 21.35 -17.36 -15.69
CA LEU A 14 21.72 -18.29 -14.62
C LEU A 14 21.31 -19.74 -14.89
N PHE A 15 20.21 -19.95 -15.62
CA PHE A 15 19.81 -21.29 -16.03
C PHE A 15 20.90 -21.98 -16.87
N PHE A 16 21.63 -21.22 -17.70
CA PHE A 16 22.76 -21.75 -18.46
C PHE A 16 24.03 -21.93 -17.62
N SER A 17 24.19 -21.17 -16.53
CA SER A 17 25.31 -21.30 -15.58
C SER A 17 25.16 -22.44 -14.56
N LEU A 18 24.00 -23.12 -14.49
CA LEU A 18 23.69 -24.21 -13.56
C LEU A 18 23.73 -23.85 -12.06
N GLU A 19 23.69 -22.56 -11.72
CA GLU A 19 23.66 -22.08 -10.35
C GLU A 19 22.23 -22.15 -9.78
N THR A 20 21.91 -23.32 -9.23
CA THR A 20 20.54 -23.66 -8.81
C THR A 20 20.01 -22.74 -7.70
N VAL A 21 20.89 -22.24 -6.82
CA VAL A 21 20.53 -21.34 -5.71
C VAL A 21 20.07 -19.98 -6.25
N ASP A 22 20.83 -19.40 -7.17
CA ASP A 22 20.51 -18.10 -7.75
C ASP A 22 19.31 -18.17 -8.70
N PHE A 23 19.15 -19.30 -9.41
CA PHE A 23 17.94 -19.55 -10.18
C PHE A 23 16.67 -19.59 -9.30
N LEU A 24 16.74 -20.21 -8.11
CA LEU A 24 15.63 -20.24 -7.16
C LEU A 24 15.31 -18.83 -6.63
N GLN A 25 16.34 -18.04 -6.32
CA GLN A 25 16.20 -16.64 -5.91
C GLN A 25 15.54 -15.79 -7.01
N MET A 26 15.97 -15.94 -8.26
CA MET A 26 15.38 -15.22 -9.39
C MET A 26 13.94 -15.63 -9.69
N THR A 27 13.61 -16.91 -9.49
CA THR A 27 12.23 -17.39 -9.57
C THR A 27 11.34 -16.73 -8.50
N TYR A 28 11.84 -16.63 -7.26
CA TYR A 28 11.14 -15.94 -6.18
C TYR A 28 10.96 -14.44 -6.49
N LEU A 29 12.01 -13.76 -6.94
CA LEU A 29 11.97 -12.34 -7.36
C LEU A 29 10.96 -12.12 -8.49
N THR A 30 10.90 -13.02 -9.47
CA THR A 30 9.94 -12.97 -10.57
C THR A 30 8.51 -13.12 -10.06
N LEU A 31 8.26 -14.08 -9.17
CA LEU A 31 6.94 -14.32 -8.59
C LEU A 31 6.47 -13.10 -7.79
N PHE A 32 7.31 -12.54 -6.92
CA PHE A 32 6.98 -11.33 -6.14
C PHE A 32 6.82 -10.10 -7.04
N GLY A 33 7.66 -9.95 -8.05
CA GLY A 33 7.53 -8.90 -9.05
C GLY A 33 6.20 -8.99 -9.82
N PHE A 34 5.74 -10.21 -10.11
CA PHE A 34 4.45 -10.45 -10.75
C PHE A 34 3.27 -10.16 -9.83
N VAL A 35 3.35 -10.56 -8.56
CA VAL A 35 2.35 -10.21 -7.54
C VAL A 35 2.21 -8.68 -7.42
N LEU A 36 3.33 -7.96 -7.34
CA LEU A 36 3.31 -6.49 -7.34
C LEU A 36 2.71 -5.91 -8.63
N ALA A 37 3.06 -6.45 -9.78
CA ALA A 37 2.51 -6.01 -11.06
C ALA A 37 0.98 -6.22 -11.14
N ILE A 38 0.46 -7.34 -10.63
CA ILE A 38 -0.99 -7.58 -10.53
C ILE A 38 -1.64 -6.57 -9.58
N LEU A 39 -1.01 -6.29 -8.43
CA LEU A 39 -1.56 -5.36 -7.44
C LEU A 39 -1.59 -3.91 -7.95
N ASP A 40 -0.65 -3.52 -8.81
CA ASP A 40 -0.55 -2.17 -9.37
C ASP A 40 -1.38 -1.96 -10.62
N THR A 41 -1.66 -3.00 -11.42
CA THR A 41 -2.39 -2.84 -12.68
C THR A 41 -3.90 -2.61 -12.43
N PRO A 42 -4.43 -1.40 -12.72
CA PRO A 42 -5.84 -1.10 -12.46
C PRO A 42 -6.80 -1.74 -13.47
N PHE A 43 -6.30 -2.22 -14.61
CA PHE A 43 -7.09 -2.76 -15.72
C PHE A 43 -7.70 -4.15 -15.44
N LEU A 44 -7.18 -4.88 -14.45
CA LEU A 44 -7.68 -6.23 -14.13
C LEU A 44 -8.90 -6.25 -13.21
N LYS A 45 -9.45 -5.08 -12.84
CA LYS A 45 -10.64 -4.99 -11.96
C LYS A 45 -11.89 -5.65 -12.53
N SER A 46 -11.96 -5.86 -13.85
CA SER A 46 -13.10 -6.51 -14.52
C SER A 46 -13.08 -8.05 -14.37
N VAL A 47 -11.93 -8.64 -14.06
CA VAL A 47 -11.79 -10.11 -14.00
C VAL A 47 -12.07 -10.59 -12.57
N LYS A 48 -13.15 -11.35 -12.39
CA LYS A 48 -13.60 -11.86 -11.07
C LYS A 48 -12.49 -12.60 -10.30
N ILE A 49 -11.69 -13.41 -11.00
CA ILE A 49 -10.56 -14.16 -10.42
C ILE A 49 -9.51 -13.23 -9.78
N VAL A 50 -9.24 -12.07 -10.39
CA VAL A 50 -8.25 -11.13 -9.87
C VAL A 50 -8.78 -10.40 -8.63
N THR A 51 -10.07 -10.10 -8.61
CA THR A 51 -10.73 -9.51 -7.45
C THR A 51 -10.73 -10.45 -6.24
N GLU A 52 -11.03 -11.74 -6.46
CA GLU A 52 -10.97 -12.76 -5.39
C GLU A 52 -9.52 -12.97 -4.88
N SER A 53 -8.56 -13.09 -5.80
CA SER A 53 -7.14 -13.24 -5.43
C SER A 53 -6.64 -12.02 -4.66
N ARG A 54 -7.04 -10.81 -5.06
CA ARG A 54 -6.72 -9.56 -4.34
C ARG A 54 -7.34 -9.52 -2.96
N MET A 55 -8.52 -10.12 -2.77
CA MET A 55 -9.16 -10.22 -1.45
C MET A 55 -8.40 -11.19 -0.54
N TYR A 56 -7.97 -12.35 -1.05
CA TYR A 56 -7.16 -13.31 -0.30
C TYR A 56 -5.78 -12.75 0.05
N VAL A 57 -5.07 -12.19 -0.93
CA VAL A 57 -3.78 -11.50 -0.71
C VAL A 57 -3.97 -10.29 0.20
N GLY A 58 -5.08 -9.56 0.08
CA GLY A 58 -5.39 -8.43 0.95
C GLY A 58 -5.50 -8.81 2.43
N LYS A 59 -6.02 -10.00 2.76
CA LYS A 59 -6.08 -10.48 4.16
C LYS A 59 -4.71 -10.77 4.76
N TYR A 60 -3.82 -11.44 4.00
CA TYR A 60 -2.50 -11.85 4.50
C TYR A 60 -1.42 -10.79 4.31
N VAL A 61 -1.64 -9.88 3.37
CA VAL A 61 -0.61 -8.96 2.87
C VAL A 61 -1.08 -7.51 2.90
N GLN A 62 -2.01 -7.20 3.81
CA GLN A 62 -2.51 -5.84 4.07
C GLN A 62 -1.35 -4.85 4.29
N PHE A 63 -0.25 -5.32 4.89
CA PHE A 63 1.00 -4.57 5.03
C PHE A 63 1.66 -4.23 3.68
N VAL A 64 1.82 -5.19 2.74
CA VAL A 64 2.45 -4.93 1.43
C VAL A 64 1.55 -4.13 0.51
N THR A 65 0.23 -4.17 0.71
CA THR A 65 -0.70 -3.34 -0.08
C THR A 65 -0.64 -1.85 0.27
N ARG A 66 -0.09 -1.50 1.44
CA ARG A 66 0.15 -0.11 1.86
C ARG A 66 1.32 0.48 1.09
N VAL A 67 1.31 1.79 0.91
CA VAL A 67 2.32 2.54 0.13
C VAL A 67 3.72 2.26 0.69
N THR A 68 3.86 2.25 2.01
CA THR A 68 5.12 1.92 2.69
C THR A 68 5.56 0.48 2.41
N GLY A 69 4.64 -0.50 2.46
CA GLY A 69 4.96 -1.91 2.21
C GLY A 69 5.37 -2.19 0.77
N LYS A 70 4.73 -1.54 -0.21
CA LYS A 70 5.17 -1.58 -1.62
C LYS A 70 6.59 -1.06 -1.77
N GLY A 71 6.88 0.09 -1.15
CA GLY A 71 8.21 0.68 -1.19
C GLY A 71 9.28 -0.22 -0.58
N VAL A 72 9.02 -0.82 0.61
CA VAL A 72 9.93 -1.80 1.24
C VAL A 72 10.16 -3.00 0.33
N THR A 73 9.10 -3.52 -0.29
CA THR A 73 9.22 -4.67 -1.20
C THR A 73 10.04 -4.32 -2.44
N LEU A 74 9.86 -3.12 -3.03
CA LEU A 74 10.65 -2.64 -4.17
C LEU A 74 12.12 -2.47 -3.83
N VAL A 75 12.45 -1.91 -2.66
CA VAL A 75 13.83 -1.76 -2.19
C VAL A 75 14.48 -3.13 -1.98
N PHE A 76 13.75 -4.06 -1.35
CA PHE A 76 14.23 -5.43 -1.15
C PHE A 76 14.48 -6.15 -2.47
N LEU A 77 13.49 -6.15 -3.39
CA LEU A 77 13.61 -6.78 -4.71
C LEU A 77 14.74 -6.15 -5.55
N GLY A 78 14.87 -4.82 -5.53
CA GLY A 78 15.93 -4.11 -6.25
C GLY A 78 17.32 -4.43 -5.72
N SER A 79 17.47 -4.51 -4.39
CA SER A 79 18.75 -4.84 -3.75
C SER A 79 19.15 -6.31 -3.97
N ALA A 80 18.19 -7.24 -3.87
CA ALA A 80 18.42 -8.65 -4.12
C ALA A 80 18.77 -8.92 -5.60
N LEU A 81 18.05 -8.27 -6.54
CA LEU A 81 18.36 -8.36 -7.96
C LEU A 81 19.76 -7.79 -8.26
N PHE A 82 20.13 -6.68 -7.62
CA PHE A 82 21.45 -6.08 -7.77
C PHE A 82 22.56 -7.04 -7.34
N MET A 83 22.46 -7.64 -6.15
CA MET A 83 23.44 -8.62 -5.67
C MET A 83 23.57 -9.80 -6.65
N THR A 84 22.45 -10.38 -7.09
CA THR A 84 22.48 -11.51 -8.01
C THR A 84 23.07 -11.16 -9.39
N MET A 85 22.77 -9.99 -9.94
CA MET A 85 23.34 -9.59 -11.23
C MET A 85 24.80 -9.17 -11.14
N TRP A 86 25.22 -8.58 -10.02
CA TRP A 86 26.60 -8.15 -9.82
C TRP A 86 27.57 -9.33 -9.76
N ASP A 87 27.18 -10.42 -9.10
CA ASP A 87 28.05 -11.58 -8.91
C ASP A 87 28.14 -12.47 -10.17
N ASN A 88 27.11 -12.45 -11.03
CA ASN A 88 26.93 -13.47 -12.08
C ASN A 88 27.05 -12.96 -13.52
N VAL A 89 27.18 -11.65 -13.73
CA VAL A 89 27.16 -11.07 -15.08
C VAL A 89 28.45 -10.34 -15.40
N GLU A 90 29.26 -10.95 -16.25
CA GLU A 90 30.50 -10.37 -16.74
C GLU A 90 30.26 -9.46 -17.96
N GLY A 91 30.74 -8.21 -17.87
CA GLY A 91 30.82 -7.30 -19.02
C GLY A 91 30.26 -5.92 -18.73
N ALA A 92 31.04 -4.90 -19.06
CA ALA A 92 30.75 -3.49 -18.73
C ALA A 92 29.35 -3.01 -19.19
N PHE A 93 28.84 -3.50 -20.32
CA PHE A 93 27.50 -3.15 -20.79
C PHE A 93 26.38 -3.75 -19.92
N MET A 94 26.54 -5.01 -19.52
CA MET A 94 25.53 -5.71 -18.73
C MET A 94 25.55 -5.25 -17.27
N GLU A 95 26.74 -4.95 -16.72
CA GLU A 95 26.89 -4.31 -15.41
C GLU A 95 26.18 -2.95 -15.38
N PHE A 96 26.38 -2.12 -16.41
CA PHE A 96 25.68 -0.83 -16.52
C PHE A 96 24.15 -1.02 -16.57
N LEU A 97 23.67 -1.98 -17.36
CA LEU A 97 22.24 -2.29 -17.45
C LEU A 97 21.68 -2.77 -16.11
N ALA A 98 22.41 -3.63 -15.39
CA ALA A 98 22.05 -4.13 -14.08
C ALA A 98 21.92 -2.99 -13.06
N VAL A 99 22.89 -2.06 -13.03
CA VAL A 99 22.84 -0.87 -12.17
C VAL A 99 21.59 -0.04 -12.48
N VAL A 100 21.32 0.27 -13.75
CA VAL A 100 20.15 1.10 -14.12
C VAL A 100 18.83 0.39 -13.77
N LEU A 101 18.72 -0.90 -14.07
CA LEU A 101 17.50 -1.68 -13.80
C LEU A 101 17.23 -1.92 -12.31
N CYS A 102 18.26 -1.95 -11.47
CA CYS A 102 18.12 -2.16 -10.03
C CYS A 102 18.03 -0.84 -9.24
N LEU A 103 18.78 0.19 -9.65
CA LEU A 103 18.81 1.48 -8.95
C LEU A 103 17.46 2.19 -9.08
N PHE A 104 16.86 2.20 -10.27
CA PHE A 104 15.58 2.85 -10.52
C PHE A 104 14.45 2.37 -9.58
N PRO A 105 14.10 1.06 -9.52
CA PRO A 105 13.06 0.58 -8.61
C PRO A 105 13.42 0.77 -7.14
N THR A 106 14.71 0.72 -6.77
CA THR A 106 15.17 0.96 -5.40
C THR A 106 14.92 2.41 -4.98
N VAL A 107 15.29 3.38 -5.82
CA VAL A 107 15.02 4.81 -5.56
C VAL A 107 13.52 5.09 -5.51
N VAL A 108 12.74 4.51 -6.44
CA VAL A 108 11.27 4.63 -6.41
C VAL A 108 10.69 4.04 -5.12
N GLY A 109 11.22 2.91 -4.66
CA GLY A 109 10.82 2.28 -3.41
C GLY A 109 11.14 3.15 -2.18
N LEU A 110 12.32 3.77 -2.13
CA LEU A 110 12.70 4.71 -1.08
C LEU A 110 11.80 5.95 -1.05
N CYS A 111 11.51 6.53 -2.22
CA CYS A 111 10.57 7.64 -2.33
C CYS A 111 9.17 7.25 -1.85
N ALA A 112 8.69 6.06 -2.21
CA ALA A 112 7.40 5.55 -1.76
C ALA A 112 7.34 5.36 -0.23
N ILE A 113 8.41 4.82 0.39
CA ILE A 113 8.53 4.72 1.85
C ILE A 113 8.47 6.11 2.48
N ALA A 114 9.25 7.06 1.98
CA ALA A 114 9.30 8.42 2.53
C ALA A 114 7.91 9.09 2.47
N ILE A 115 7.21 8.99 1.34
CA ILE A 115 5.85 9.52 1.18
C ILE A 115 4.87 8.82 2.13
N GLY A 116 4.97 7.49 2.26
CA GLY A 116 4.15 6.70 3.19
C GLY A 116 4.35 7.13 4.65
N LEU A 117 5.59 7.34 5.06
CA LEU A 117 5.93 7.83 6.41
C LEU A 117 5.43 9.26 6.66
N LEU A 118 5.57 10.17 5.69
CA LEU A 118 5.05 11.54 5.80
C LEU A 118 3.52 11.55 5.96
N LYS A 119 2.81 10.74 5.15
CA LYS A 119 1.35 10.61 5.26
C LYS A 119 0.93 9.95 6.57
N SER A 120 1.64 8.92 7.01
CA SER A 120 1.41 8.25 8.30
C SER A 120 1.61 9.20 9.47
N SER A 121 2.65 10.05 9.41
CA SER A 121 2.90 11.07 10.44
C SER A 121 1.79 12.11 10.48
N LYS A 122 1.33 12.58 9.31
CA LYS A 122 0.17 13.50 9.23
C LYS A 122 -1.09 12.87 9.81
N LEU A 123 -1.32 11.59 9.52
CA LEU A 123 -2.45 10.83 10.07
C LEU A 123 -2.34 10.66 11.60
N ASP A 124 -1.15 10.34 12.13
CA ASP A 124 -0.95 10.23 13.58
C ASP A 124 -1.13 11.56 14.30
N LYS A 125 -0.70 12.67 13.70
CA LYS A 125 -0.98 14.01 14.26
C LYS A 125 -2.48 14.29 14.30
N ALA A 126 -3.21 13.98 13.23
CA ALA A 126 -4.67 14.11 13.23
C ALA A 126 -5.33 13.20 14.29
N ARG A 127 -4.83 11.97 14.47
CA ARG A 127 -5.28 11.02 15.50
C ARG A 127 -5.19 11.63 16.91
N ARG A 128 -4.02 12.16 17.27
CA ARG A 128 -3.77 12.76 18.60
C ARG A 128 -4.70 13.95 18.89
N MET A 129 -5.02 14.75 17.87
CA MET A 129 -5.97 15.87 18.05
C MET A 129 -7.40 15.36 18.25
N LEU A 130 -7.78 14.29 17.55
CA LEU A 130 -9.10 13.67 17.69
C LEU A 130 -9.27 12.91 19.01
N GLU A 131 -8.19 12.39 19.59
CA GLU A 131 -8.23 11.66 20.87
C GLU A 131 -8.92 12.44 22.00
N THR A 132 -8.76 13.76 22.01
CA THR A 132 -9.36 14.63 23.03
C THR A 132 -10.78 15.09 22.70
N THR A 133 -11.21 15.01 21.44
CA THR A 133 -12.45 15.65 20.96
C THR A 133 -13.49 14.68 20.41
N ILE A 134 -13.10 13.42 20.12
CA ILE A 134 -13.93 12.46 19.39
C ILE A 134 -15.24 12.14 20.11
N ASP A 135 -15.23 12.02 21.44
CA ASP A 135 -16.42 11.76 22.26
C ASP A 135 -17.54 12.78 22.06
N GLN A 136 -17.14 14.05 22.06
CA GLN A 136 -18.08 15.17 22.06
C GLN A 136 -18.51 15.54 20.66
N ARG A 137 -17.59 15.43 19.69
CA ARG A 137 -17.80 15.95 18.33
C ARG A 137 -18.25 14.92 17.32
N TYR A 138 -18.11 13.61 17.58
CA TYR A 138 -18.49 12.59 16.59
C TYR A 138 -19.94 12.75 16.10
N ASN A 139 -20.89 12.91 17.03
CA ASN A 139 -22.31 13.07 16.70
C ASN A 139 -22.61 14.37 15.94
N HIS A 140 -21.74 15.39 16.03
CA HIS A 140 -21.92 16.65 15.31
C HIS A 140 -21.54 16.52 13.83
N PHE A 141 -20.51 15.72 13.52
CA PHE A 141 -20.02 15.53 12.15
C PHE A 141 -20.67 14.37 11.42
N ALA A 142 -21.16 13.34 12.12
CA ALA A 142 -21.85 12.20 11.51
C ALA A 142 -23.30 12.55 11.11
N GLN A 143 -23.45 13.51 10.19
CA GLN A 143 -24.75 14.06 9.77
C GLN A 143 -25.44 13.21 8.69
N THR A 144 -24.65 12.49 7.90
CA THR A 144 -25.18 11.70 6.78
C THR A 144 -25.77 10.37 7.26
N TYR A 145 -25.08 9.68 8.17
CA TYR A 145 -25.50 8.39 8.69
C TYR A 145 -25.62 8.45 10.22
N HIS A 146 -26.80 8.84 10.70
CA HIS A 146 -27.10 8.93 12.13
C HIS A 146 -27.35 7.55 12.75
N GLY A 147 -26.97 7.38 14.02
CA GLY A 147 -27.35 6.23 14.86
C GLY A 147 -26.17 5.38 15.33
N PRO A 148 -26.44 4.31 16.10
CA PRO A 148 -25.41 3.45 16.69
C PRO A 148 -24.63 2.64 15.63
N GLN A 149 -25.21 2.42 14.45
CA GLN A 149 -24.54 1.82 13.28
C GLN A 149 -24.17 2.88 12.22
N GLY A 150 -24.27 4.16 12.59
CA GLY A 150 -23.86 5.28 11.76
C GLY A 150 -22.35 5.35 11.60
N GLY A 151 -21.91 5.99 10.53
CA GLY A 151 -20.49 6.13 10.23
C GLY A 151 -20.18 7.46 9.57
N LEU A 152 -18.90 7.80 9.55
CA LEU A 152 -18.41 9.06 9.05
C LEU A 152 -17.99 8.91 7.58
N THR A 153 -18.51 9.77 6.70
CA THR A 153 -18.09 9.85 5.30
C THR A 153 -16.69 10.45 5.17
N MET A 154 -16.05 10.29 4.00
CA MET A 154 -14.75 10.91 3.73
C MET A 154 -14.77 12.44 3.87
N ALA A 155 -15.86 13.08 3.45
CA ALA A 155 -16.02 14.52 3.53
C ALA A 155 -16.17 14.99 4.99
N GLU A 156 -17.01 14.31 5.77
CA GLU A 156 -17.21 14.60 7.19
C GLU A 156 -15.93 14.34 8.01
N PHE A 157 -15.19 13.27 7.71
CA PHE A 157 -13.89 13.00 8.33
C PHE A 157 -12.87 14.11 8.03
N ASN A 158 -12.83 14.58 6.78
CA ASN A 158 -11.93 15.66 6.40
C ASN A 158 -12.33 16.99 7.07
N ALA A 159 -13.62 17.29 7.17
CA ALA A 159 -14.11 18.46 7.90
C ALA A 159 -13.74 18.38 9.39
N MET A 160 -13.96 17.22 10.02
CA MET A 160 -13.64 16.99 11.43
C MET A 160 -12.14 17.14 11.71
N THR A 161 -11.26 16.60 10.86
CA THR A 161 -9.80 16.72 11.01
C THR A 161 -9.29 18.14 10.71
N MET A 162 -9.94 18.84 9.78
CA MET A 162 -9.65 20.24 9.47
C MET A 162 -10.04 21.16 10.62
N GLU A 163 -11.20 20.98 11.24
CA GLU A 163 -11.66 21.83 12.35
C GLU A 163 -10.92 21.60 13.65
N ASN A 164 -10.54 20.35 13.96
CA ASN A 164 -9.88 20.04 15.24
C ASN A 164 -8.35 20.15 15.18
N GLY A 165 -7.73 20.02 14.00
CA GLY A 165 -6.27 19.99 13.88
C GLY A 165 -5.70 20.77 12.70
N GLY A 166 -6.54 21.43 11.89
CA GLY A 166 -6.08 22.12 10.67
C GLY A 166 -5.57 21.16 9.59
N TYR A 167 -5.85 19.86 9.69
CA TYR A 167 -5.35 18.86 8.75
C TYR A 167 -6.37 18.61 7.65
N LYS A 168 -6.07 19.10 6.45
CA LYS A 168 -6.83 18.77 5.23
C LYS A 168 -6.17 17.61 4.49
N PHE A 169 -6.94 16.58 4.20
CA PHE A 169 -6.52 15.43 3.38
C PHE A 169 -7.04 15.57 1.95
N GLU A 170 -6.25 15.07 1.00
CA GLU A 170 -6.66 14.97 -0.40
C GLU A 170 -7.61 13.78 -0.59
N PRO A 171 -8.47 13.79 -1.63
CA PRO A 171 -9.41 12.69 -1.89
C PRO A 171 -8.75 11.32 -2.04
N LEU A 172 -7.54 11.27 -2.64
CA LEU A 172 -6.78 10.03 -2.78
C LEU A 172 -6.24 9.53 -1.43
N ASP A 173 -5.81 10.45 -0.58
CA ASP A 173 -5.32 10.13 0.77
C ASP A 173 -6.45 9.64 1.67
N LEU A 174 -7.63 10.27 1.57
CA LEU A 174 -8.82 9.81 2.28
C LEU A 174 -9.18 8.37 1.91
N LYS A 175 -9.09 8.00 0.62
CA LYS A 175 -9.27 6.61 0.20
C LYS A 175 -8.26 5.66 0.86
N LEU A 176 -6.99 6.05 0.93
CA LEU A 176 -5.96 5.25 1.60
C LEU A 176 -6.21 5.13 3.11
N VAL A 177 -6.56 6.24 3.76
CA VAL A 177 -6.90 6.29 5.18
C VAL A 177 -8.10 5.38 5.46
N PHE A 178 -9.20 5.53 4.74
CA PHE A 178 -10.40 4.71 4.94
C PHE A 178 -10.11 3.22 4.65
N ASN A 179 -9.30 2.92 3.65
CA ASN A 179 -8.86 1.53 3.40
C ASN A 179 -8.03 0.96 4.57
N ALA A 180 -7.28 1.81 5.28
CA ALA A 180 -6.46 1.40 6.41
C ALA A 180 -7.24 1.34 7.73
N LEU A 181 -8.28 2.18 7.89
CA LEU A 181 -9.08 2.28 9.12
C LEU A 181 -10.27 1.31 9.14
N VAL A 182 -10.91 1.07 7.99
CA VAL A 182 -12.10 0.22 7.91
C VAL A 182 -11.70 -1.25 7.95
N SER A 183 -12.04 -1.91 9.05
CA SER A 183 -11.74 -3.32 9.31
C SER A 183 -12.62 -4.25 8.46
N ASN A 184 -13.90 -3.91 8.30
CA ASN A 184 -14.88 -4.72 7.61
C ASN A 184 -15.14 -4.21 6.17
N PRO A 185 -14.86 -5.01 5.12
CA PRO A 185 -15.01 -4.59 3.73
C PRO A 185 -16.46 -4.30 3.31
N SER A 186 -17.49 -4.76 4.04
CA SER A 186 -18.89 -4.44 3.73
C SER A 186 -19.19 -2.94 3.80
N TRP A 187 -18.39 -2.17 4.55
CA TRP A 187 -18.54 -0.71 4.66
C TRP A 187 -17.88 0.06 3.51
N ARG A 188 -17.19 -0.63 2.59
CA ARG A 188 -16.45 -0.02 1.46
C ARG A 188 -17.29 0.22 0.21
N GLY A 189 -18.62 0.19 0.32
CA GLY A 189 -19.55 0.41 -0.80
C GLY A 189 -20.89 1.03 -0.40
N GLY A 190 -20.93 1.67 0.79
CA GLY A 190 -22.13 2.27 1.35
C GLY A 190 -23.25 1.27 1.70
N PRO A 191 -24.07 1.53 2.73
CA PRO A 191 -25.27 0.72 2.99
C PRO A 191 -26.31 0.75 1.85
N MET A 192 -26.18 1.69 0.91
CA MET A 192 -27.17 1.97 -0.15
C MET A 192 -26.61 1.82 -1.58
N GLY A 193 -25.43 1.22 -1.76
CA GLY A 193 -24.82 1.11 -3.10
C GLY A 193 -24.29 2.43 -3.67
N ASN A 194 -24.19 3.47 -2.84
CA ASN A 194 -23.40 4.65 -3.15
C ASN A 194 -21.92 4.33 -2.94
N ASP A 195 -21.06 4.79 -3.85
CA ASP A 195 -19.59 4.70 -3.77
C ASP A 195 -18.96 5.50 -2.60
N ASP A 196 -19.77 5.91 -1.63
CA ASP A 196 -19.37 6.63 -0.43
C ASP A 196 -18.82 5.65 0.59
N TRP A 197 -17.51 5.74 0.84
CA TRP A 197 -16.88 4.93 1.88
C TRP A 197 -17.16 5.57 3.23
N VAL A 198 -17.48 4.73 4.20
CA VAL A 198 -17.89 5.17 5.54
C VAL A 198 -17.02 4.46 6.58
N ILE A 199 -16.56 5.21 7.59
CA ILE A 199 -15.87 4.63 8.75
C ILE A 199 -16.88 4.47 9.88
N PRO A 200 -17.14 3.25 10.38
CA PRO A 200 -17.96 3.03 11.57
C PRO A 200 -17.37 3.72 12.79
N ARG A 201 -18.23 4.17 13.71
CA ARG A 201 -17.79 4.79 14.97
C ARG A 201 -16.75 3.94 15.69
N GLN A 202 -16.97 2.62 15.76
CA GLN A 202 -16.09 1.71 16.48
C GLN A 202 -14.68 1.64 15.88
N ASP A 203 -14.56 1.47 14.56
CA ASP A 203 -13.26 1.45 13.86
C ASP A 203 -12.50 2.78 14.07
N LEU A 204 -13.22 3.92 14.00
CA LEU A 204 -12.62 5.24 14.25
C LEU A 204 -12.10 5.34 15.69
N TRP A 205 -12.87 4.85 16.66
CA TRP A 205 -12.52 4.83 18.07
C TRP A 205 -11.33 3.93 18.38
N GLU A 206 -11.32 2.73 17.82
CA GLU A 206 -10.22 1.78 17.94
C GLU A 206 -8.94 2.35 17.32
N TRP A 207 -9.04 3.06 16.21
CA TRP A 207 -7.91 3.77 15.62
C TRP A 207 -7.41 4.91 16.52
N VAL A 208 -8.32 5.77 17.00
CA VAL A 208 -7.95 6.93 17.83
C VAL A 208 -7.26 6.50 19.13
N LYS A 209 -7.84 5.51 19.82
CA LYS A 209 -7.26 4.94 21.04
C LYS A 209 -6.10 3.97 20.80
N GLY A 210 -5.97 3.49 19.57
CA GLY A 210 -4.98 2.50 19.17
C GLY A 210 -3.63 3.12 18.82
N GLY A 211 -2.88 2.37 18.01
CA GLY A 211 -1.53 2.74 17.58
C GLY A 211 -1.46 3.49 16.24
N ILE A 212 -0.23 3.81 15.85
CA ILE A 212 0.06 4.43 14.56
C ILE A 212 -0.34 3.48 13.42
N VAL A 213 -1.06 4.03 12.44
CA VAL A 213 -1.39 3.31 11.20
C VAL A 213 -0.42 3.76 10.12
N LEU A 214 0.37 2.81 9.63
CA LEU A 214 1.24 3.01 8.47
C LEU A 214 0.42 3.02 7.18
N LEU A 215 0.55 4.05 6.35
CA LEU A 215 -0.12 4.19 5.05
C LEU A 215 0.71 3.64 3.89
#